data_AF-A0AAJ0D4L3-F1
#
_entry.id   AF-A0AAJ0D4L3-F1
#
_cell.length_a   1.000
_cell.length_b   1.000
_cell.length_c   1.000
_cell.angle_alpha   90.00
_cell.angle_beta   90.00
_cell.angle_gamma   90.00
#
_symmetry.space_group_name_H-M   'P 1'
#
loop_
_entity.id
_entity.type
_entity.pdbx_description
1 polymer ?
#
loop_
_entity_poly.entity_id
_entity_poly.type
_entity_poly.pdbx_seq_one_letter_code
_entity_poly.pdbx_strand_id
1 'polypeptide(L)'
;MAKLQKIDTHTHCVPPFWVEEVKKAGKGPIIAYDEEEHLKVMKRCNISKSILSISSPGTHLYPGAGNDEAAQKLARRCNEYLAKIKRRRPEKFGFFATLPLPYIQGSLEEIAYALDELNADGFCVLSNHHGIYIGNAIYEPIWAELSRRKAKVFMHPTIPCMQVGEKLINALLQDFPLRSSSSSSKKFEWYLAYSPLEQSQSIPT
;
A
#
# COMPACT_ATOMS: atom_id res chain seq x y z
N MET A 1 -13.64 -18.36 -28.58
CA MET A 1 -12.68 -18.52 -27.47
C MET A 1 -13.07 -17.57 -26.35
N ALA A 2 -13.12 -18.02 -25.09
CA ALA A 2 -13.36 -17.12 -23.97
C ALA A 2 -12.18 -16.14 -23.83
N LYS A 3 -12.48 -14.84 -23.68
CA LYS A 3 -11.44 -13.80 -23.53
C LYS A 3 -10.76 -14.00 -22.17
N LEU A 4 -9.43 -14.19 -22.17
CA LEU A 4 -8.64 -14.38 -20.96
C LEU A 4 -8.87 -13.21 -19.98
N GLN A 5 -9.31 -13.49 -18.76
CA GLN A 5 -9.49 -12.48 -17.72
C GLN A 5 -8.15 -12.20 -17.05
N LYS A 6 -7.66 -10.95 -17.12
CA LYS A 6 -6.48 -10.50 -16.38
C LYS A 6 -6.92 -9.72 -15.16
N ILE A 7 -6.52 -10.18 -13.98
CA ILE A 7 -6.79 -9.49 -12.71
C ILE A 7 -5.48 -8.89 -12.22
N ASP A 8 -5.46 -7.58 -12.02
CA ASP A 8 -4.35 -6.86 -11.40
C ASP A 8 -4.59 -6.81 -9.89
N THR A 9 -3.74 -7.48 -9.11
CA THR A 9 -3.83 -7.50 -7.64
C THR A 9 -2.87 -6.54 -6.97
N HIS A 10 -2.03 -5.82 -7.72
CA HIS A 10 -1.01 -4.93 -7.19
C HIS A 10 -1.10 -3.57 -7.88
N THR A 11 -2.11 -2.80 -7.46
CA THR A 11 -2.29 -1.43 -7.92
C THR A 11 -2.71 -0.52 -6.77
N HIS A 12 -2.13 0.68 -6.76
CA HIS A 12 -2.30 1.62 -5.67
C HIS A 12 -3.36 2.66 -6.00
N CYS A 13 -4.25 2.88 -5.03
CA CYS A 13 -5.19 3.98 -5.04
C CYS A 13 -4.93 4.85 -3.82
N VAL A 14 -4.22 5.96 -4.02
CA VAL A 14 -3.86 6.93 -2.97
C VAL A 14 -4.78 8.16 -3.05
N PRO A 15 -5.75 8.32 -2.13
CA PRO A 15 -6.68 9.44 -2.19
C PRO A 15 -5.97 10.80 -2.04
N PRO A 16 -6.47 11.90 -2.63
CA PRO A 16 -5.85 13.22 -2.50
C PRO A 16 -5.62 13.65 -1.04
N PHE A 17 -6.61 13.40 -0.17
CA PHE A 17 -6.48 13.73 1.26
C PHE A 17 -5.40 12.90 1.97
N TRP A 18 -5.15 11.67 1.54
CA TRP A 18 -4.09 10.85 2.11
C TRP A 18 -2.72 11.37 1.66
N VAL A 19 -2.60 11.80 0.39
CA VAL A 19 -1.38 12.43 -0.13
C VAL A 19 -1.04 13.70 0.67
N GLU A 20 -2.04 14.50 1.05
CA GLU A 20 -1.85 15.67 1.90
C GLU A 20 -1.32 15.30 3.29
N GLU A 21 -1.89 14.27 3.95
CA GLU A 21 -1.40 13.80 5.25
C GLU A 21 0.04 13.25 5.17
N VAL A 22 0.36 12.50 4.12
CA VAL A 22 1.72 11.99 3.88
C VAL A 22 2.70 13.14 3.66
N LYS A 23 2.30 14.17 2.92
CA LYS A 23 3.12 15.37 2.71
C LYS A 23 3.35 16.13 4.03
N LYS A 24 2.32 16.28 4.88
CA LYS A 24 2.46 16.88 6.23
C LYS A 24 3.40 16.07 7.12
N ALA A 25 3.46 14.76 6.93
CA ALA A 25 4.41 13.88 7.61
C ALA A 25 5.85 13.93 7.04
N GLY A 26 6.12 14.81 6.07
CA GLY A 26 7.45 14.96 5.47
C GLY A 26 7.85 13.80 4.56
N LYS A 27 6.88 13.04 4.04
CA LYS A 27 7.09 11.89 3.16
C LYS A 27 6.62 12.22 1.73
N GLY A 28 7.19 11.57 0.72
CA GLY A 28 6.86 11.78 -0.70
C GLY A 28 8.01 12.38 -1.51
N PRO A 29 7.81 12.65 -2.82
CA PRO A 29 6.54 13.00 -3.48
C PRO A 29 5.65 11.80 -3.85
N ILE A 30 4.33 11.99 -3.77
CA ILE A 30 3.32 11.02 -4.22
C ILE A 30 2.26 11.77 -5.05
N ILE A 31 1.85 11.20 -6.18
CA ILE A 31 0.80 11.76 -7.05
C ILE A 31 -0.54 11.12 -6.65
N ALA A 32 -1.58 11.94 -6.49
CA ALA A 32 -2.91 11.44 -6.13
C ALA A 32 -3.49 10.53 -7.21
N TYR A 33 -4.30 9.56 -6.79
CA TYR A 33 -4.97 8.62 -7.66
C TYR A 33 -6.02 9.31 -8.55
N ASP A 34 -6.02 8.94 -9.83
CA ASP A 34 -7.03 9.30 -10.81
C ASP A 34 -7.67 8.03 -11.37
N GLU A 35 -8.98 7.89 -11.15
CA GLU A 35 -9.73 6.70 -11.54
C GLU A 35 -9.91 6.58 -13.07
N GLU A 36 -10.06 7.71 -13.77
CA GLU A 36 -10.25 7.69 -15.22
C GLU A 36 -8.94 7.35 -15.93
N GLU A 37 -7.81 7.82 -15.42
CA GLU A 37 -6.49 7.36 -15.88
C GLU A 37 -6.27 5.87 -15.58
N HIS A 38 -6.67 5.37 -14.41
CA HIS A 38 -6.57 3.93 -14.11
C HIS A 38 -7.41 3.10 -15.09
N LEU A 39 -8.63 3.52 -15.42
CA LEU A 39 -9.45 2.83 -16.42
C LEU A 39 -8.82 2.81 -17.81
N LYS A 40 -8.16 3.91 -18.23
CA LYS A 40 -7.42 3.95 -19.49
C LYS A 40 -6.28 2.93 -19.49
N VAL A 41 -5.54 2.82 -18.38
CA VAL A 41 -4.49 1.80 -18.20
C VAL A 41 -5.08 0.39 -18.26
N MET A 42 -6.17 0.13 -17.55
CA MET A 42 -6.83 -1.18 -17.57
C MET A 42 -7.25 -1.58 -18.99
N LYS A 43 -7.85 -0.64 -19.75
CA LYS A 43 -8.24 -0.86 -21.14
C LYS A 43 -7.02 -1.17 -22.03
N ARG A 44 -5.93 -0.40 -21.91
CA ARG A 44 -4.70 -0.57 -22.69
C ARG A 44 -4.01 -1.91 -22.40
N CYS A 45 -4.01 -2.35 -21.15
CA CYS A 45 -3.34 -3.58 -20.72
C CYS A 45 -4.23 -4.85 -20.80
N ASN A 46 -5.49 -4.69 -21.22
CA ASN A 46 -6.52 -5.72 -21.19
C ASN A 46 -6.73 -6.33 -19.78
N ILE A 47 -6.70 -5.47 -18.75
CA ILE A 47 -7.03 -5.82 -17.37
C ILE A 47 -8.55 -5.75 -17.20
N SER A 48 -9.14 -6.87 -16.78
CA SER A 48 -10.58 -6.96 -16.53
C SER A 48 -10.97 -6.43 -15.16
N LYS A 49 -10.12 -6.63 -14.14
CA LYS A 49 -10.38 -6.22 -12.76
C LYS A 49 -9.10 -5.84 -12.04
N SER A 50 -9.17 -4.83 -11.19
CA SER A 50 -8.08 -4.30 -10.38
C SER A 50 -8.45 -4.39 -8.90
N ILE A 51 -7.56 -4.87 -8.03
CA ILE A 51 -7.74 -4.88 -6.58
C ILE A 51 -6.91 -3.74 -6.00
N LEU A 52 -7.61 -2.67 -5.59
CA LEU A 52 -7.00 -1.44 -5.11
C LEU A 52 -6.43 -1.60 -3.69
N SER A 53 -5.31 -0.96 -3.40
CA SER A 53 -4.76 -0.86 -2.05
C SER A 53 -4.12 0.51 -1.78
N ILE A 54 -4.05 0.92 -0.51
CA ILE A 54 -3.27 2.09 -0.10
C ILE A 54 -1.78 1.75 -0.19
N SER A 55 -0.97 2.69 -0.68
CA SER A 55 0.49 2.53 -0.83
C SER A 55 1.24 2.69 0.51
N SER A 56 2.53 2.35 0.51
CA SER A 56 3.46 2.78 1.56
C SER A 56 3.45 4.33 1.65
N PRO A 57 3.45 4.93 2.85
CA PRO A 57 3.74 4.34 4.17
C PRO A 57 2.53 3.77 4.94
N GLY A 58 1.38 3.56 4.30
CA GLY A 58 0.14 3.18 4.99
C GLY A 58 -0.49 4.39 5.67
N THR A 59 -1.15 4.20 6.81
CA THR A 59 -1.94 5.27 7.48
C THR A 59 -1.42 5.67 8.85
N HIS A 60 -0.50 4.90 9.43
CA HIS A 60 0.21 5.30 10.65
C HIS A 60 1.48 6.05 10.29
N LEU A 61 1.36 7.37 10.09
CA LEU A 61 2.39 8.19 9.45
C LEU A 61 3.53 8.63 10.37
N TYR A 62 3.29 8.66 11.68
CA TYR A 62 4.24 9.17 12.68
C TYR A 62 4.60 8.07 13.68
N PRO A 63 5.89 7.83 13.98
CA PRO A 63 6.29 6.91 15.03
C PRO A 63 5.97 7.49 16.42
N GLY A 64 5.81 6.62 17.42
CA GLY A 64 5.59 7.01 18.81
C GLY A 64 4.11 7.05 19.23
N ALA A 65 3.90 7.30 20.52
CA ALA A 65 2.56 7.31 21.12
C ALA A 65 1.75 8.56 20.73
N GLY A 66 0.42 8.43 20.68
CA GLY A 66 -0.51 9.54 20.49
C GLY A 66 -1.02 9.77 19.06
N ASN A 67 -0.59 8.97 18.08
CA ASN A 67 -1.07 9.06 16.69
C ASN A 67 -2.04 7.93 16.29
N ASP A 68 -2.31 6.98 17.18
CA ASP A 68 -3.07 5.77 16.89
C ASP A 68 -4.51 6.06 16.41
N GLU A 69 -5.23 6.96 17.10
CA GLU A 69 -6.58 7.35 16.69
C GLU A 69 -6.60 8.10 15.37
N ALA A 70 -5.61 8.95 15.11
CA ALA A 70 -5.50 9.67 13.85
C ALA A 70 -5.20 8.70 12.70
N ALA A 71 -4.34 7.71 12.93
CA ALA A 71 -4.05 6.63 11.98
C ALA A 71 -5.30 5.79 11.69
N GLN A 72 -6.10 5.45 12.71
CA GLN A 72 -7.38 4.74 12.55
C GLN A 72 -8.39 5.55 11.75
N LYS A 73 -8.57 6.84 12.06
CA LYS A 73 -9.45 7.74 11.30
C LYS A 73 -9.01 7.85 9.83
N LEU A 74 -7.70 7.92 9.58
CA LEU A 74 -7.17 7.95 8.22
C LEU A 74 -7.37 6.60 7.50
N ALA A 75 -7.17 5.46 8.18
CA ALA A 75 -7.45 4.12 7.65
C ALA A 75 -8.92 3.98 7.24
N ARG A 76 -9.84 4.33 8.14
CA ARG A 76 -11.29 4.33 7.89
C ARG A 76 -11.63 5.11 6.63
N ARG A 77 -11.17 6.37 6.56
CA ARG A 77 -11.45 7.26 5.43
C ARG A 77 -10.87 6.74 4.12
N CYS A 78 -9.68 6.12 4.15
CA CYS A 78 -9.08 5.45 3.00
C CYS A 78 -9.93 4.25 2.55
N ASN A 79 -10.31 3.38 3.47
CA ASN A 79 -11.10 2.19 3.19
C ASN A 79 -12.48 2.55 2.61
N GLU A 80 -13.16 3.55 3.18
CA GLU A 80 -14.43 4.09 2.65
C GLU A 80 -14.28 4.65 1.22
N TYR A 81 -13.15 5.32 0.94
CA TYR A 81 -12.86 5.84 -0.40
C TYR A 81 -12.67 4.70 -1.42
N LEU A 82 -11.89 3.66 -1.09
CA LEU A 82 -11.72 2.48 -1.93
C LEU A 82 -13.05 1.73 -2.13
N ALA A 83 -13.83 1.57 -1.06
CA ALA A 83 -15.14 0.95 -1.12
C ALA A 83 -16.12 1.74 -2.01
N LYS A 84 -16.04 3.08 -2.03
CA LYS A 84 -16.84 3.92 -2.94
C LYS A 84 -16.45 3.73 -4.41
N ILE A 85 -15.16 3.49 -4.72
CA ILE A 85 -14.72 3.14 -6.08
C ILE A 85 -15.27 1.77 -6.47
N LYS A 86 -15.06 0.74 -5.62
CA LYS A 86 -15.61 -0.61 -5.82
C LYS A 86 -17.12 -0.56 -6.05
N ARG A 87 -17.88 0.15 -5.21
CA ARG A 87 -19.34 0.22 -5.31
C ARG A 87 -19.83 0.83 -6.63
N ARG A 88 -19.10 1.79 -7.21
CA ARG A 88 -19.48 2.39 -8.49
C ARG A 88 -19.23 1.47 -9.69
N ARG A 89 -18.20 0.62 -9.63
CA ARG A 89 -17.76 -0.24 -10.73
C ARG A 89 -17.28 -1.60 -10.20
N PRO A 90 -18.16 -2.42 -9.58
CA PRO A 90 -17.77 -3.65 -8.86
C PRO A 90 -17.20 -4.74 -9.78
N GLU A 91 -17.52 -4.68 -11.07
CA GLU A 91 -16.96 -5.53 -12.12
C GLU A 91 -15.51 -5.15 -12.48
N LYS A 92 -15.11 -3.89 -12.26
CA LYS A 92 -13.77 -3.37 -12.54
C LYS A 92 -12.87 -3.32 -11.32
N PHE A 93 -13.44 -3.08 -10.14
CA PHE A 93 -12.65 -2.85 -8.94
C PHE A 93 -13.04 -3.78 -7.80
N GLY A 94 -12.03 -4.27 -7.10
CA GLY A 94 -12.10 -4.73 -5.72
C GLY A 94 -11.15 -3.89 -4.87
N PHE A 95 -11.06 -4.15 -3.58
CA PHE A 95 -10.04 -3.51 -2.75
C PHE A 95 -9.57 -4.37 -1.59
N PHE A 96 -8.30 -4.17 -1.22
CA PHE A 96 -7.73 -4.61 0.02
C PHE A 96 -7.70 -3.44 1.01
N ALA A 97 -8.39 -3.60 2.14
CA ALA A 97 -8.43 -2.60 3.18
C ALA A 97 -7.05 -2.44 3.84
N THR A 98 -6.73 -1.22 4.26
CA THR A 98 -5.54 -0.94 5.08
C THR A 98 -5.90 -0.95 6.56
N LEU A 99 -4.92 -1.26 7.40
CA LEU A 99 -5.05 -1.27 8.87
C LEU A 99 -4.13 -0.21 9.49
N PRO A 100 -4.55 0.44 10.59
CA PRO A 100 -3.74 1.44 11.30
C PRO A 100 -2.62 0.82 12.15
N LEU A 101 -1.92 -0.19 11.63
CA LEU A 101 -0.83 -0.85 12.34
C LEU A 101 0.30 0.16 12.64
N PRO A 102 0.91 0.12 13.84
CA PRO A 102 0.87 -0.98 14.81
C PRO A 102 -0.28 -0.94 15.84
N TYR A 103 -1.29 -0.08 15.68
CA TYR A 103 -2.38 0.03 16.65
C TYR A 103 -3.33 -1.18 16.61
N ILE A 104 -3.18 -2.10 17.58
CA ILE A 104 -3.90 -3.39 17.61
C ILE A 104 -5.41 -3.19 17.75
N GLN A 105 -5.85 -2.44 18.76
CA GLN A 105 -7.28 -2.27 19.04
C GLN A 105 -8.02 -1.64 17.85
N GLY A 106 -7.48 -0.53 17.32
CA GLY A 106 -8.09 0.11 16.15
C GLY A 106 -8.03 -0.75 14.89
N SER A 107 -7.06 -1.65 14.77
CA SER A 107 -7.00 -2.60 13.65
C SER A 107 -8.05 -3.70 13.75
N LEU A 108 -8.35 -4.22 14.94
CA LEU A 108 -9.45 -5.20 15.14
C LEU A 108 -10.81 -4.59 14.80
N GLU A 109 -11.05 -3.36 15.25
CA GLU A 109 -12.27 -2.60 14.92
C GLU A 109 -12.37 -2.34 13.42
N GLU A 110 -11.25 -2.00 12.77
CA GLU A 110 -11.22 -1.76 11.34
C GLU A 110 -11.38 -3.04 10.52
N ILE A 111 -10.91 -4.19 11.00
CA ILE A 111 -11.16 -5.50 10.36
C ILE A 111 -12.66 -5.79 10.31
N ALA A 112 -13.35 -5.63 11.44
CA ALA A 112 -14.80 -5.83 11.51
C ALA A 112 -15.50 -4.87 10.54
N TYR A 113 -15.22 -3.56 10.64
CA TYR A 113 -15.87 -2.57 9.78
C TYR A 113 -15.61 -2.80 8.28
N ALA A 114 -14.36 -3.07 7.89
CA ALA A 114 -13.99 -3.27 6.49
C ALA A 114 -14.68 -4.50 5.88
N LEU A 115 -14.82 -5.59 6.64
CA LEU A 115 -15.49 -6.79 6.15
C LEU A 115 -17.02 -6.67 6.19
N ASP A 116 -17.56 -6.22 7.33
CA ASP A 116 -18.99 -6.26 7.61
C ASP A 116 -19.75 -5.12 6.91
N GLU A 117 -19.18 -3.93 6.87
CA GLU A 117 -19.84 -2.74 6.32
C GLU A 117 -19.36 -2.41 4.90
N LEU A 118 -18.05 -2.49 4.67
CA LEU A 118 -17.46 -2.07 3.38
C LEU A 118 -17.33 -3.21 2.36
N ASN A 119 -17.58 -4.46 2.77
CA ASN A 119 -17.42 -5.65 1.94
C ASN A 119 -16.03 -5.71 1.27
N ALA A 120 -14.96 -5.49 2.05
CA ALA A 120 -13.58 -5.58 1.57
C ALA A 120 -13.25 -6.97 1.00
N ASP A 121 -12.39 -7.02 -0.04
CA ASP A 121 -11.99 -8.28 -0.68
C ASP A 121 -10.80 -8.97 0.04
N GLY A 122 -10.22 -8.28 1.02
CA GLY A 122 -9.06 -8.69 1.82
C GLY A 122 -8.39 -7.47 2.46
N PHE A 123 -7.14 -7.64 2.91
CA PHE A 123 -6.34 -6.62 3.58
C PHE A 123 -4.95 -6.50 2.97
N CYS A 124 -4.43 -5.28 2.89
CA CYS A 124 -3.06 -5.00 2.48
C CYS A 124 -2.27 -4.56 3.72
N VAL A 125 -1.22 -5.31 4.05
CA VAL A 125 -0.32 -5.03 5.19
C VAL A 125 1.08 -4.76 4.67
N LEU A 126 1.80 -3.82 5.29
CA LEU A 126 3.17 -3.53 4.91
C LEU A 126 4.13 -4.53 5.57
N SER A 127 5.29 -4.78 4.97
CA SER A 127 6.30 -5.71 5.51
C SER A 127 6.75 -5.39 6.95
N ASN A 128 6.69 -4.11 7.36
CA ASN A 128 6.86 -3.67 8.74
C ASN A 128 6.07 -2.38 8.99
N HIS A 129 5.79 -2.08 10.27
CA HIS A 129 5.19 -0.83 10.72
C HIS A 129 6.09 -0.22 11.82
N HIS A 130 6.76 0.89 11.50
CA HIS A 130 7.76 1.53 12.37
C HIS A 130 8.86 0.58 12.85
N GLY A 131 9.30 -0.33 11.98
CA GLY A 131 10.31 -1.34 12.29
C GLY A 131 9.81 -2.58 13.02
N ILE A 132 8.52 -2.62 13.40
CA ILE A 132 7.90 -3.82 13.93
C ILE A 132 7.42 -4.67 12.76
N TYR A 133 8.13 -5.76 12.50
CA TYR A 133 7.81 -6.71 11.44
C TYR A 133 6.55 -7.51 11.74
N ILE A 134 5.82 -7.88 10.70
CA ILE A 134 4.49 -8.52 10.79
C ILE A 134 4.49 -9.89 11.49
N GLY A 135 5.65 -10.54 11.60
CA GLY A 135 5.81 -11.77 12.39
C GLY A 135 5.99 -11.55 13.89
N ASN A 136 5.99 -10.31 14.37
CA ASN A 136 6.09 -10.01 15.80
C ASN A 136 4.81 -10.45 16.54
N ALA A 137 4.98 -11.05 17.73
CA ALA A 137 3.88 -11.57 18.56
C ALA A 137 2.83 -10.52 18.96
N ILE A 138 3.15 -9.21 18.94
CA ILE A 138 2.13 -8.18 19.20
C ILE A 138 0.98 -8.20 18.19
N TYR A 139 1.21 -8.73 16.98
CA TYR A 139 0.22 -8.82 15.91
C TYR A 139 -0.59 -10.12 15.95
N GLU A 140 -0.30 -11.04 16.87
CA GLU A 140 -1.03 -12.31 16.99
C GLU A 140 -2.55 -12.13 17.08
N PRO A 141 -3.10 -11.15 17.84
CA PRO A 141 -4.55 -10.92 17.86
C PRO A 141 -5.13 -10.55 16.48
N ILE A 142 -4.36 -9.80 15.67
CA ILE A 142 -4.76 -9.40 14.31
C ILE A 142 -4.81 -10.63 13.39
N TRP A 143 -3.77 -11.47 13.45
CA TRP A 143 -3.72 -12.69 12.64
C TRP A 143 -4.77 -13.70 13.05
N ALA A 144 -5.02 -13.85 14.35
CA ALA A 144 -6.07 -14.70 14.87
C ALA A 144 -7.45 -14.26 14.35
N GLU A 145 -7.75 -12.96 14.38
CA GLU A 145 -9.02 -12.43 13.87
C GLU A 145 -9.14 -12.60 12.35
N LEU A 146 -8.13 -12.20 11.57
CA LEU A 146 -8.14 -12.38 10.12
C LEU A 146 -8.29 -13.85 9.71
N SER A 147 -7.61 -14.76 10.42
CA SER A 147 -7.74 -16.21 10.23
C SER A 147 -9.15 -16.71 10.55
N ARG A 148 -9.72 -16.30 11.69
CA ARG A 148 -11.10 -16.62 12.08
C ARG A 148 -12.11 -16.17 11.04
N ARG A 149 -11.90 -14.98 10.45
CA ARG A 149 -12.72 -14.41 9.38
C ARG A 149 -12.42 -15.01 8.00
N LYS A 150 -11.41 -15.88 7.87
CA LYS A 150 -10.89 -16.43 6.61
C LYS A 150 -10.54 -15.33 5.59
N ALA A 151 -10.05 -14.20 6.10
CA ALA A 151 -9.72 -13.03 5.30
C ALA A 151 -8.44 -13.25 4.50
N LYS A 152 -8.38 -12.66 3.31
CA LYS A 152 -7.16 -12.66 2.47
C LYS A 152 -6.24 -11.54 2.94
N VAL A 153 -4.95 -11.83 3.02
CA VAL A 153 -3.92 -10.85 3.36
C VAL A 153 -2.91 -10.78 2.23
N PHE A 154 -2.72 -9.58 1.68
CA PHE A 154 -1.69 -9.25 0.72
C PHE A 154 -0.57 -8.48 1.43
N MET A 155 0.64 -9.02 1.40
CA MET A 155 1.81 -8.37 1.98
C MET A 155 2.49 -7.49 0.92
N HIS A 156 2.60 -6.20 1.22
CA HIS A 156 3.25 -5.21 0.36
C HIS A 156 4.60 -4.76 0.97
N PRO A 157 5.66 -4.60 0.17
CA PRO A 157 6.94 -4.10 0.68
C PRO A 157 6.82 -2.66 1.20
N THR A 158 7.64 -2.31 2.19
CA THR A 158 7.90 -0.92 2.56
C THR A 158 9.40 -0.77 2.83
N ILE A 159 9.86 0.43 3.18
CA ILE A 159 11.26 0.66 3.53
C ILE A 159 11.65 -0.33 4.64
N PRO A 160 12.68 -1.17 4.45
CA PRO A 160 13.12 -2.10 5.47
C PRO A 160 13.73 -1.34 6.65
N CYS A 161 13.52 -1.82 7.86
CA CYS A 161 14.10 -1.23 9.05
C CYS A 161 14.95 -2.29 9.75
N MET A 162 16.21 -1.99 10.05
CA MET A 162 17.08 -2.90 10.79
C MET A 162 17.40 -2.30 12.15
N GLN A 163 17.32 -3.13 13.18
CA GLN A 163 17.80 -2.75 14.50
C GLN A 163 19.30 -3.03 14.58
N VAL A 164 20.09 -1.99 14.80
CA VAL A 164 21.53 -2.07 15.03
C VAL A 164 21.83 -1.47 16.40
N GLY A 165 22.02 -2.35 17.39
CA GLY A 165 22.05 -1.95 18.80
C GLY A 165 20.70 -1.39 19.26
N GLU A 166 20.71 -0.19 19.85
CA GLU A 166 19.50 0.51 20.29
C GLU A 166 18.86 1.37 19.19
N LYS A 167 19.47 1.45 18.00
CA LYS A 167 19.01 2.30 16.90
C LYS A 167 18.23 1.50 15.88
N LEU A 168 17.10 2.06 15.43
CA LEU A 168 16.39 1.61 14.24
C LEU A 168 16.92 2.39 13.03
N ILE A 169 17.45 1.69 12.04
CA ILE A 169 18.02 2.25 10.82
C ILE A 169 17.13 1.88 9.64
N ASN A 170 16.72 2.86 8.85
CA ASN A 170 16.06 2.59 7.58
C ASN A 170 17.11 2.08 6.60
N ALA A 171 16.92 0.87 6.07
CA ALA A 171 17.88 0.22 5.17
C ALA A 171 17.83 0.78 3.74
N LEU A 172 17.45 2.05 3.55
CA LEU A 172 17.74 2.72 2.29
C LEU A 172 19.26 2.72 2.14
N LEU A 173 19.76 2.36 0.95
CA LEU A 173 21.20 2.33 0.62
C LEU A 173 21.92 3.68 0.86
N GLN A 174 21.22 4.73 1.28
CA GLN A 174 21.77 6.03 1.66
C GLN A 174 22.38 6.05 3.08
N ASP A 175 21.97 5.16 4.00
CA ASP A 175 22.45 5.16 5.38
C ASP A 175 23.59 4.15 5.66
N PHE A 176 24.00 3.39 4.64
CA PHE A 176 25.23 2.62 4.70
C PHE A 176 26.41 3.49 4.23
N PRO A 177 27.49 3.65 5.02
CA PRO A 177 28.76 4.11 4.49
C PRO A 177 29.33 3.00 3.62
N LEU A 178 28.80 2.85 2.40
CA LEU A 178 29.39 1.99 1.38
C LEU A 178 30.73 2.63 1.00
N ARG A 179 31.80 2.02 1.49
CA ARG A 179 33.18 2.27 1.06
C ARG A 179 33.17 2.24 -0.48
N SER A 180 33.52 3.37 -1.08
CA SER A 180 33.48 3.54 -2.53
C SER A 180 34.39 2.53 -3.22
N SER A 181 33.79 1.59 -3.94
CA SER A 181 34.43 0.99 -5.10
C SER A 181 33.43 1.03 -6.22
N SER A 182 33.75 1.85 -7.22
CA SER A 182 33.05 2.06 -8.48
C SER A 182 32.49 0.76 -9.06
N SER A 183 31.16 0.64 -9.08
CA SER A 183 30.45 -0.24 -10.01
C SER A 183 28.99 0.19 -10.07
N SER A 184 28.56 0.50 -11.27
CA SER A 184 27.22 0.95 -11.64
C SER A 184 26.15 -0.11 -11.35
N SER A 185 25.74 -0.26 -10.10
CA SER A 185 24.57 -1.05 -9.74
C SER A 185 23.30 -0.20 -9.83
N LYS A 186 22.51 -0.54 -10.84
CA LYS A 186 21.18 -0.02 -11.17
C LYS A 186 20.34 0.21 -9.91
N LYS A 187 19.82 1.43 -9.78
CA LYS A 187 18.79 1.82 -8.80
C LYS A 187 17.73 0.72 -8.73
N PHE A 188 17.59 0.08 -7.57
CA PHE A 188 16.50 -0.83 -7.27
C PHE A 188 15.20 -0.04 -7.49
N GLU A 189 14.46 -0.41 -8.54
CA GLU A 189 13.38 0.36 -9.14
C GLU A 189 12.23 0.60 -8.15
N TRP A 190 12.10 1.83 -7.65
CA TRP A 190 10.87 2.38 -7.10
C TRP A 190 9.90 2.86 -8.20
N TYR A 191 9.95 2.24 -9.40
CA TYR A 191 9.32 2.78 -10.63
C TYR A 191 8.17 1.96 -11.22
N LEU A 192 7.67 0.90 -10.56
CA LEU A 192 6.60 0.08 -11.13
C LEU A 192 5.16 0.62 -10.96
N ALA A 193 4.97 1.89 -10.59
CA ALA A 193 3.63 2.51 -10.59
C ALA A 193 3.51 3.88 -11.29
N TYR A 194 4.57 4.40 -11.93
CA TYR A 194 4.46 5.63 -12.72
C TYR A 194 5.27 5.54 -14.01
N SER A 195 4.59 5.18 -15.10
CA SER A 195 5.05 5.48 -16.46
C SER A 195 3.91 6.12 -17.24
N PRO A 196 3.94 7.43 -17.52
CA PRO A 196 3.43 7.92 -18.79
C PRO A 196 4.41 7.42 -19.85
N LEU A 197 4.01 6.37 -20.56
CA LEU A 197 4.72 5.90 -21.75
C LEU A 197 4.61 6.95 -22.85
N GLU A 198 5.54 7.90 -22.88
CA GLU A 198 5.97 8.60 -24.08
C GLU A 198 7.49 8.70 -24.13
N GLN A 199 8.10 7.92 -25.02
CA GLN A 199 9.03 8.42 -26.02
C GLN A 199 9.33 7.28 -27.00
N SER A 200 8.63 7.31 -28.14
CA SER A 200 9.14 6.69 -29.36
C SER A 200 10.32 7.52 -29.84
N GLN A 201 11.52 6.95 -29.83
CA GLN A 201 12.57 7.39 -30.74
C GLN A 201 13.07 6.19 -31.53
N SER A 202 12.91 6.32 -32.84
CA SER A 202 13.33 5.43 -33.91
C SER A 202 14.83 5.13 -33.85
N ILE A 203 15.18 3.86 -34.03
CA ILE A 203 16.55 3.42 -34.33
C ILE A 203 16.77 3.63 -35.85
N PRO A 204 17.82 4.33 -36.31
CA PRO A 204 18.16 4.35 -37.72
C PRO A 204 18.79 2.99 -38.11
N THR A 205 18.42 2.51 -39.29
CA THR A 205 18.98 1.34 -39.98
C THR A 205 20.48 1.44 -40.22
#